data_AF-A0A970R0T5-F1
#
_entry.id   AF-A0A970R0T5-F1
#
_cell.length_a   1.000
_cell.length_b   1.000
_cell.length_c   1.000
_cell.angle_alpha   90.00
_cell.angle_beta   90.00
_cell.angle_gamma   90.00
#
_symmetry.space_group_name_H-M   'P 1'
#
loop_
_entity.id
_entity.type
_entity.pdbx_description
1 polymer ?
#
loop_
_entity_poly.entity_id
_entity_poly.type
_entity_poly.pdbx_seq_one_letter_code
_entity_poly.pdbx_strand_id
1 'polypeptide(L)'
;MEKFSFYNPTRIHFGKGKLAELGQIVSRYGNHCLLVTTSKEEEALKPLYERTISILEEAGIRVFHFDEAVPNPTIQCVEKAISIVQANGIDCVVACGGGSSIDTAKAVVLFHQQSEIDWDMVFQTYTSPFARYPLLSDHPLPFVAVPTTAG
;
A
#
# COMPACT_ATOMS: atom_id res chain seq x y z
N MET A 1 -12.30 -18.58 29.88
CA MET A 1 -12.15 -17.89 28.57
C MET A 1 -12.90 -16.59 28.68
N GLU A 2 -12.23 -15.46 28.49
CA GLU A 2 -12.82 -14.11 28.53
C GLU A 2 -13.82 -13.91 27.38
N LYS A 3 -14.83 -13.06 27.58
CA LYS A 3 -15.76 -12.69 26.50
C LYS A 3 -15.09 -11.71 25.57
N PHE A 4 -15.12 -11.95 24.26
CA PHE A 4 -14.56 -11.05 23.25
C PHE A 4 -15.44 -10.98 21.99
N SER A 5 -15.20 -9.97 21.16
CA SER A 5 -15.76 -9.81 19.81
C SER A 5 -14.60 -9.56 18.84
N PHE A 6 -14.65 -10.16 17.64
CA PHE A 6 -13.61 -10.05 16.63
C PHE A 6 -14.22 -9.69 15.28
N TYR A 7 -13.66 -8.67 14.61
CA TYR A 7 -14.05 -8.25 13.28
C TYR A 7 -12.80 -7.81 12.51
N ASN A 8 -12.61 -8.34 11.30
CA ASN A 8 -11.54 -7.95 10.39
C ASN A 8 -12.12 -7.70 8.99
N PRO A 9 -12.14 -6.45 8.49
CA PRO A 9 -12.71 -6.12 7.19
C PRO A 9 -11.83 -6.56 6.01
N THR A 10 -10.58 -6.98 6.27
CA THR A 10 -9.62 -7.37 5.23
C THR A 10 -10.07 -8.64 4.53
N ARG A 11 -10.17 -8.60 3.19
CA ARG A 11 -10.42 -9.80 2.37
C ARG A 11 -9.10 -10.51 2.09
N ILE A 12 -9.04 -11.80 2.40
CA ILE A 12 -7.83 -12.62 2.23
C ILE A 12 -8.00 -13.54 1.02
N HIS A 13 -7.13 -13.37 0.03
CA HIS A 13 -7.01 -14.26 -1.13
C HIS A 13 -5.78 -15.13 -0.93
N PHE A 14 -5.97 -16.36 -0.44
CA PHE A 14 -4.86 -17.26 -0.10
C PHE A 14 -4.81 -18.48 -1.03
N GLY A 15 -3.60 -18.90 -1.39
CA GLY A 15 -3.34 -20.09 -2.19
C GLY A 15 -2.36 -19.85 -3.35
N LYS A 16 -1.79 -20.95 -3.86
CA LYS A 16 -0.90 -20.92 -5.02
C LYS A 16 -1.64 -20.34 -6.23
N GLY A 17 -1.00 -19.39 -6.93
CA GLY A 17 -1.54 -18.79 -8.15
C GLY A 17 -2.51 -17.62 -7.93
N LYS A 18 -2.83 -17.25 -6.68
CA LYS A 18 -3.77 -16.16 -6.39
C LYS A 18 -3.35 -14.78 -6.90
N LEU A 19 -2.06 -14.56 -7.14
CA LEU A 19 -1.56 -13.34 -7.78
C LEU A 19 -2.24 -13.07 -9.14
N ALA A 20 -2.65 -14.11 -9.87
CA ALA A 20 -3.33 -13.96 -11.16
C ALA A 20 -4.70 -13.25 -11.05
N GLU A 21 -5.30 -13.21 -9.86
CA GLU A 21 -6.57 -12.50 -9.61
C GLU A 21 -6.37 -11.00 -9.37
N LEU A 22 -5.12 -10.53 -9.21
CA LEU A 22 -4.81 -9.16 -8.80
C LEU A 22 -5.41 -8.11 -9.74
N GLY A 23 -5.28 -8.27 -11.05
CA GLY A 23 -5.85 -7.34 -12.03
C GLY A 23 -7.37 -7.22 -11.91
N GLN A 24 -8.07 -8.33 -11.69
CA GLN A 24 -9.52 -8.33 -11.46
C GLN A 24 -9.89 -7.64 -10.13
N ILE A 25 -9.07 -7.80 -9.09
CA ILE A 25 -9.30 -7.17 -7.78
C ILE A 25 -9.11 -5.66 -7.88
N VAL A 26 -8.01 -5.22 -8.49
CA VAL A 26 -7.60 -3.81 -8.54
C VAL A 26 -8.48 -3.00 -9.49
N SER A 27 -8.90 -3.56 -10.62
CA SER A 27 -9.77 -2.88 -11.60
C SER A 27 -11.14 -2.46 -11.04
N ARG A 28 -11.55 -3.01 -9.88
CA ARG A 28 -12.77 -2.59 -9.17
C ARG A 28 -12.64 -1.20 -8.52
N TYR A 29 -11.42 -0.73 -8.33
CA TYR A 29 -11.13 0.53 -7.64
C TYR A 29 -10.78 1.66 -8.60
N GLY A 30 -10.37 1.34 -9.83
CA GLY A 30 -10.03 2.31 -10.87
C GLY A 30 -9.06 1.74 -11.89
N ASN A 31 -8.42 2.62 -12.65
CA ASN A 31 -7.47 2.24 -13.69
C ASN A 31 -6.09 2.87 -13.50
N HIS A 32 -5.86 3.65 -12.45
CA HIS A 32 -4.54 4.14 -12.04
C HIS A 32 -4.17 3.59 -10.66
N CYS A 33 -3.06 2.86 -10.56
CA CYS A 33 -2.57 2.38 -9.27
C CYS A 33 -1.13 2.82 -8.98
N LEU A 34 -0.85 3.14 -7.72
CA LEU A 34 0.52 3.21 -7.22
C LEU A 34 0.95 1.81 -6.75
N LEU A 35 1.97 1.24 -7.40
CA LEU A 35 2.64 0.03 -6.94
C LEU A 35 3.83 0.42 -6.04
N VAL A 36 3.83 -0.05 -4.79
CA VAL A 36 4.87 0.19 -3.79
C VAL A 36 5.67 -1.09 -3.57
N THR A 37 6.98 -1.05 -3.82
CA THR A 37 7.91 -2.18 -3.64
C THR A 37 9.22 -1.71 -3.00
N THR A 38 10.04 -2.65 -2.54
CA THR A 38 11.48 -2.40 -2.36
C THR A 38 12.17 -2.22 -3.72
N SER A 39 13.49 -1.99 -3.72
CA SER A 39 14.28 -1.79 -4.94
C SER A 39 13.94 -2.81 -6.03
N LYS A 40 13.58 -2.33 -7.22
CA LYS A 40 13.37 -3.18 -8.40
C LYS A 40 14.66 -3.87 -8.89
N GLU A 41 15.81 -3.42 -8.39
CA GLU A 41 17.12 -4.01 -8.67
C GLU A 41 17.38 -5.24 -7.80
N GLU A 42 16.53 -5.52 -6.80
CA GLU A 42 16.59 -6.74 -6.00
C GLU A 42 16.25 -7.96 -6.87
N GLU A 43 17.29 -8.67 -7.31
CA GLU A 43 17.19 -9.77 -8.29
C GLU A 43 16.21 -10.88 -7.87
N ALA A 44 16.11 -11.14 -6.57
CA ALA A 44 15.20 -12.15 -6.02
C ALA A 44 13.71 -11.79 -6.19
N LEU A 45 13.37 -10.49 -6.15
CA LEU A 45 11.98 -10.01 -6.21
C LEU A 45 11.60 -9.43 -7.57
N LYS A 46 12.59 -9.05 -8.39
CA LYS A 46 12.37 -8.50 -9.73
C LYS A 46 11.38 -9.30 -10.59
N PRO A 47 11.47 -10.64 -10.71
CA PRO A 47 10.50 -11.40 -11.51
C PRO A 47 9.06 -11.32 -10.97
N LEU A 48 8.90 -11.19 -9.64
CA LEU A 48 7.60 -10.99 -9.02
C LEU A 48 7.05 -9.60 -9.35
N TYR A 49 7.88 -8.56 -9.29
CA TYR A 49 7.47 -7.19 -9.60
C TYR A 49 7.07 -7.05 -11.07
N GLU A 50 7.88 -7.56 -11.99
CA GLU A 50 7.56 -7.57 -13.42
C GLU A 50 6.25 -8.32 -13.70
N ARG A 51 6.05 -9.48 -13.08
CA ARG A 51 4.79 -10.23 -13.17
C ARG A 51 3.60 -9.46 -12.59
N THR A 52 3.80 -8.77 -11.47
CA THR A 52 2.76 -7.95 -10.83
C THR A 52 2.32 -6.82 -11.74
N ILE A 53 3.29 -6.10 -12.33
CA ILE A 53 3.05 -5.01 -13.28
C ILE A 53 2.30 -5.53 -14.52
N SER A 54 2.78 -6.62 -15.13
CA SER A 54 2.14 -7.24 -16.30
C SER A 54 0.67 -7.63 -16.04
N ILE A 55 0.36 -8.25 -14.90
CA ILE A 55 -1.02 -8.61 -14.54
C ILE A 55 -1.93 -7.39 -14.40
N LEU A 56 -1.40 -6.28 -13.86
CA LEU A 56 -2.15 -5.04 -13.71
C LEU A 56 -2.37 -4.37 -15.08
N GLU A 57 -1.33 -4.26 -15.90
CA GLU A 57 -1.39 -3.65 -17.22
C GLU A 57 -2.31 -4.44 -18.18
N GLU A 58 -2.27 -5.77 -18.14
CA GLU A 58 -3.19 -6.65 -18.90
C GLU A 58 -4.66 -6.44 -18.52
N ALA A 59 -4.92 -6.02 -17.27
CA ALA A 59 -6.26 -5.65 -16.81
C ALA A 59 -6.64 -4.19 -17.14
N GLY A 60 -5.82 -3.48 -17.93
CA GLY A 60 -6.05 -2.09 -18.33
C GLY A 60 -5.72 -1.07 -17.24
N ILE A 61 -4.91 -1.45 -16.24
CA ILE A 61 -4.50 -0.57 -15.15
C ILE A 61 -3.14 0.05 -15.49
N ARG A 62 -3.07 1.37 -15.49
CA ARG A 62 -1.81 2.12 -15.55
C ARG A 62 -1.11 2.04 -14.21
N VAL A 63 0.11 1.51 -14.21
CA VAL A 63 0.92 1.34 -13.01
C VAL A 63 1.90 2.49 -12.86
N PHE A 64 1.88 3.14 -11.70
CA PHE A 64 2.91 4.07 -11.25
C PHE A 64 3.76 3.33 -10.21
N HIS A 65 5.02 3.04 -10.55
CA HIS A 65 5.86 2.20 -9.71
C HIS A 65 6.77 3.06 -8.81
N PHE A 66 6.58 2.94 -7.50
CA PHE A 66 7.49 3.43 -6.47
C PHE A 66 8.28 2.25 -5.89
N ASP A 67 9.56 2.20 -6.21
CA ASP A 67 10.48 1.10 -5.87
C ASP A 67 11.53 1.51 -4.83
N GLU A 68 11.32 2.62 -4.14
CA GLU A 68 12.25 3.15 -3.13
C GLU A 68 11.84 2.79 -1.69
N ALA A 69 10.93 1.83 -1.46
CA ALA A 69 10.59 1.44 -0.09
C ALA A 69 11.79 0.77 0.60
N VAL A 70 12.12 1.24 1.80
CA VAL A 70 13.28 0.76 2.58
C VAL A 70 12.84 0.02 3.84
N PRO A 71 13.66 -0.91 4.37
CA PRO A 71 13.47 -1.45 5.72
C PRO A 71 13.37 -0.31 6.74
N ASN A 72 12.37 -0.36 7.62
CA ASN A 72 11.99 0.76 8.51
C ASN A 72 11.72 2.04 7.70
N PRO A 73 10.57 2.12 6.99
CA PRO A 73 10.25 3.22 6.09
C PRO A 73 10.48 4.60 6.72
N THR A 74 11.20 5.46 6.00
CA THR A 74 11.44 6.84 6.44
C THR A 74 10.31 7.76 6.03
N ILE A 75 10.20 8.90 6.71
CA ILE A 75 9.28 9.98 6.35
C ILE A 75 9.45 10.39 4.88
N GLN A 76 10.70 10.60 4.45
CA GLN A 76 11.02 11.04 3.10
C GLN A 76 10.60 10.00 2.05
N CYS A 77 10.70 8.71 2.38
CA CYS A 77 10.22 7.63 1.53
C CYS A 77 8.70 7.73 1.32
N VAL A 78 7.94 7.98 2.40
CA VAL A 78 6.48 8.13 2.33
C VAL A 78 6.09 9.39 1.55
N GLU A 79 6.74 10.52 1.81
CA GLU A 79 6.45 11.81 1.14
C GLU A 79 6.71 11.75 -0.38
N LYS A 80 7.79 11.07 -0.82
CA LYS A 80 8.05 10.83 -2.24
C LYS A 80 6.91 10.05 -2.89
N ALA A 81 6.45 8.98 -2.26
CA ALA A 81 5.36 8.17 -2.77
C ALA A 81 4.02 8.94 -2.80
N ILE A 82 3.75 9.79 -1.79
CA ILE A 82 2.60 10.70 -1.76
C ILE A 82 2.64 11.69 -2.92
N SER A 83 3.81 12.22 -3.24
CA SER A 83 3.99 13.16 -4.36
C SER A 83 3.57 12.53 -5.70
N ILE A 84 3.82 11.22 -5.88
CA ILE A 84 3.34 10.48 -7.06
C ILE A 84 1.82 10.38 -7.06
N VAL A 85 1.20 10.10 -5.91
CA VAL A 85 -0.27 10.05 -5.78
C VAL A 85 -0.91 11.37 -6.16
N GLN A 86 -0.40 12.47 -5.62
CA GLN A 86 -0.93 13.82 -5.82
C GLN A 86 -0.76 14.30 -7.27
N ALA A 87 0.32 13.91 -7.95
CA ALA A 87 0.60 14.33 -9.32
C ALA A 87 -0.16 13.54 -10.40
N ASN A 88 -0.64 12.33 -10.09
CA ASN A 88 -1.06 11.37 -11.13
C ASN A 88 -2.52 10.88 -11.04
N GLY A 89 -3.30 11.36 -10.06
CA GLY A 89 -4.70 10.95 -9.92
C GLY A 89 -4.84 9.44 -9.72
N ILE A 90 -4.16 8.92 -8.70
CA ILE A 90 -4.15 7.50 -8.36
C ILE A 90 -5.47 7.09 -7.71
N ASP A 91 -6.05 5.99 -8.17
CA ASP A 91 -7.33 5.47 -7.67
C ASP A 91 -7.15 4.46 -6.52
N CYS A 92 -5.99 3.81 -6.45
CA CYS A 92 -5.70 2.81 -5.43
C CYS A 92 -4.19 2.58 -5.22
N VAL A 93 -3.82 2.01 -4.07
CA VAL A 93 -2.43 1.67 -3.75
C VAL A 93 -2.28 0.15 -3.63
N VAL A 94 -1.28 -0.39 -4.31
CA VAL A 94 -0.89 -1.80 -4.28
C VAL A 94 0.49 -1.91 -3.65
N ALA A 95 0.63 -2.65 -2.55
CA ALA A 95 1.94 -3.03 -2.03
C ALA A 95 2.33 -4.42 -2.54
N CYS A 96 3.54 -4.61 -3.04
CA CYS A 96 4.10 -5.92 -3.35
C CYS A 96 5.46 -6.07 -2.67
N GLY A 97 5.54 -6.93 -1.66
CA GLY A 97 6.73 -7.04 -0.82
C GLY A 97 6.43 -7.47 0.62
N GLY A 98 7.40 -7.25 1.50
CA GLY A 98 7.28 -7.50 2.93
C GLY A 98 6.66 -6.32 3.71
N GLY A 99 6.89 -6.31 5.01
CA GLY A 99 6.35 -5.27 5.92
C GLY A 99 6.71 -3.84 5.51
N SER A 100 7.92 -3.59 5.01
CA SER A 100 8.36 -2.26 4.57
C SER A 100 7.48 -1.67 3.47
N SER A 101 7.22 -2.43 2.40
CA SER A 101 6.35 -1.99 1.30
C SER A 101 4.90 -1.80 1.76
N ILE A 102 4.41 -2.71 2.61
CA ILE A 102 3.05 -2.68 3.15
C ILE A 102 2.84 -1.44 4.03
N ASP A 103 3.76 -1.15 4.94
CA ASP A 103 3.63 -0.03 5.86
C ASP A 103 3.87 1.31 5.16
N THR A 104 4.78 1.36 4.18
CA THR A 104 4.92 2.53 3.29
C THR A 104 3.59 2.81 2.57
N ALA A 105 2.97 1.79 1.96
CA ALA A 105 1.71 1.95 1.25
C ALA A 105 0.55 2.38 2.18
N LYS A 106 0.46 1.84 3.40
CA LYS A 106 -0.53 2.28 4.39
C LYS A 106 -0.33 3.75 4.77
N ALA A 107 0.91 4.18 4.97
CA ALA A 107 1.21 5.58 5.28
C ALA A 107 0.80 6.49 4.10
N VAL A 108 1.10 6.09 2.86
CA VAL A 108 0.63 6.82 1.67
C VAL A 108 -0.90 6.94 1.65
N VAL A 109 -1.62 5.83 1.85
CA VAL A 109 -3.10 5.83 1.89
C VAL A 109 -3.65 6.73 3.00
N LEU A 110 -2.96 6.83 4.13
CA LEU A 110 -3.39 7.65 5.25
C LEU A 110 -3.16 9.14 5.02
N PHE A 111 -2.03 9.50 4.40
CA PHE A 111 -1.55 10.88 4.33
C PHE A 111 -1.63 11.53 2.95
N HIS A 112 -2.05 10.83 1.88
CA HIS A 112 -1.98 11.36 0.51
C HIS A 112 -2.74 12.68 0.25
N GLN A 113 -3.76 13.00 1.06
CA GLN A 113 -4.52 14.25 0.93
C GLN A 113 -3.87 15.44 1.66
N GLN A 114 -2.82 15.20 2.43
CA GLN A 114 -2.13 16.24 3.19
C GLN A 114 -1.10 16.93 2.28
N SER A 115 -1.16 18.25 2.18
CA SER A 115 -0.16 19.04 1.46
C SER A 115 1.17 19.14 2.22
N GLU A 116 1.08 19.10 3.55
CA GLU A 116 2.22 19.11 4.48
C GLU A 116 1.85 18.20 5.67
N ILE A 117 2.81 17.42 6.16
CA ILE A 117 2.59 16.47 7.25
C ILE A 117 3.45 16.91 8.44
N ASP A 118 2.80 17.26 9.55
CA ASP A 118 3.49 17.49 10.81
C ASP A 118 3.79 16.15 11.49
N TRP A 119 4.96 15.59 11.19
CA TRP A 119 5.38 14.30 11.71
C TRP A 119 5.59 14.29 13.23
N ASP A 120 6.01 15.41 13.83
CA ASP A 120 6.16 15.52 15.27
C ASP A 120 4.79 15.40 15.96
N MET A 121 3.78 16.10 15.43
CA MET A 121 2.40 15.95 15.89
C MET A 121 1.89 14.53 15.68
N VAL A 122 2.17 13.91 14.52
CA VAL A 122 1.77 12.51 14.25
C VAL A 122 2.36 11.56 15.29
N PHE A 123 3.66 11.62 15.55
CA PHE A 123 4.31 10.72 16.51
C PHE A 123 3.88 10.97 17.96
N GLN A 124 3.46 12.18 18.30
CA GLN A 124 2.92 12.49 19.63
C GLN A 124 1.45 12.10 19.79
N THR A 125 0.68 12.14 18.70
CA THR A 125 -0.77 11.89 18.71
C THR A 125 -1.10 10.40 18.61
N TYR A 126 -0.52 9.69 17.64
CA TYR A 126 -0.90 8.32 17.29
C TYR A 126 -0.13 7.26 18.11
N THR A 127 -0.18 7.37 19.43
CA THR A 127 0.66 6.55 20.34
C THR A 127 -0.04 5.31 20.89
N SER A 128 -1.36 5.22 20.80
CA SER A 128 -2.15 4.09 21.29
C SER A 128 -2.85 3.33 20.16
N PRO A 129 -2.67 2.00 20.04
CA PRO A 129 -3.38 1.17 19.07
C PRO A 129 -4.85 0.91 19.45
N PHE A 130 -5.26 1.26 20.69
CA PHE A 130 -6.62 1.08 21.19
C PHE A 130 -7.46 2.37 21.10
N ALA A 131 -6.82 3.50 20.80
CA ALA A 131 -7.51 4.77 20.63
C ALA A 131 -8.18 4.86 19.26
N ARG A 132 -9.28 5.61 19.20
CA ARG A 132 -9.90 6.02 17.94
C ARG A 132 -9.42 7.42 17.59
N TYR A 133 -8.78 7.53 16.44
CA TYR A 133 -8.37 8.81 15.89
C TYR A 133 -9.35 9.24 14.80
N PRO A 134 -9.54 10.55 14.58
CA PRO A 134 -10.25 11.03 13.41
C PRO A 134 -9.56 10.51 12.13
N LEU A 135 -10.35 10.30 11.08
CA LEU A 135 -9.78 9.99 9.77
C LEU A 135 -8.99 11.21 9.29
N LEU A 136 -7.77 10.97 8.81
CA LEU A 136 -6.92 12.01 8.20
C LEU A 136 -7.30 12.30 6.74
N SER A 137 -8.20 11.49 6.18
CA SER A 137 -8.71 11.61 4.81
C SER A 137 -10.17 11.19 4.82
N ASP A 138 -11.04 12.02 4.24
CA ASP A 138 -12.47 11.71 4.09
C ASP A 138 -12.70 10.60 3.05
N HIS A 139 -11.70 10.37 2.18
CA HIS A 139 -11.74 9.43 1.07
C HIS A 139 -10.39 8.68 0.97
N PRO A 140 -10.09 7.76 1.90
CA PRO A 140 -8.86 6.99 1.84
C PRO A 140 -8.84 6.13 0.57
N LEU A 141 -7.70 6.10 -0.10
CA LEU A 141 -7.51 5.23 -1.27
C LEU A 141 -7.69 3.76 -0.89
N PRO A 142 -8.40 2.96 -1.70
CA PRO A 142 -8.39 1.50 -1.58
C PRO A 142 -6.96 0.95 -1.55
N PHE A 143 -6.72 0.00 -0.66
CA PHE A 143 -5.42 -0.63 -0.44
C PHE A 143 -5.47 -2.14 -0.72
N VAL A 144 -4.49 -2.63 -1.48
CA VAL A 144 -4.29 -4.07 -1.76
C VAL A 144 -2.86 -4.44 -1.43
N ALA A 145 -2.65 -5.56 -0.73
CA ALA A 145 -1.33 -6.08 -0.41
C ALA A 145 -1.09 -7.43 -1.07
N VAL A 146 0.08 -7.58 -1.70
CA VAL A 146 0.69 -8.82 -2.19
C VAL A 146 1.89 -9.14 -1.29
N PRO A 147 1.66 -9.76 -0.11
CA PRO A 147 2.73 -10.04 0.84
C PRO A 147 3.69 -11.12 0.33
N THR A 148 5.00 -10.89 0.48
CA THR A 148 6.06 -11.84 0.11
C THR A 148 6.71 -12.53 1.31
N THR A 149 6.46 -12.03 2.52
CA THR A 149 6.99 -12.55 3.78
C THR A 149 5.86 -12.92 4.74
N ALA A 150 6.01 -14.02 5.48
CA ALA A 150 5.08 -14.45 6.52
C ALA A 150 5.63 -14.08 7.91
N GLY A 151 5.65 -12.79 8.20
CA GLY A 151 6.14 -12.20 9.47
C GLY A 151 5.05 -11.59 10.32
#